data_AF-A0A3S3L4R5-F1
#
_entry.id   AF-A0A3S3L4R5-F1
#
_cell.length_a   1.000
_cell.length_b   1.000
_cell.length_c   1.000
_cell.angle_alpha   90.00
_cell.angle_beta   90.00
_cell.angle_gamma   90.00
#
_symmetry.space_group_name_H-M   'P 1'
#
loop_
_entity.id
_entity.type
_entity.pdbx_description
1 polymer ?
#
loop_
_entity_poly.entity_id
_entity_poly.type
_entity_poly.pdbx_seq_one_letter_code
_entity_poly.pdbx_strand_id
1 'polypeptide(L)'
;MRAAPFGRPARRHVTVYDTPSQLGGSFTVSIVETLAGNAVQVRVWYGRATAQGWEAWKDWDGYTFQTDRIALTNERVMPLFK
;
A
#
# COMPACT_ATOMS: atom_id res chain seq x y z
N MET A 1 -15.00 26.52 13.30
CA MET A 1 -13.78 25.94 12.68
C MET A 1 -13.16 24.97 13.67
N ARG A 2 -13.02 23.68 13.33
CA ARG A 2 -12.27 22.71 14.15
C ARG A 2 -11.30 21.98 13.22
N ALA A 3 -10.03 22.33 13.31
CA ALA A 3 -8.94 21.54 12.73
C ALA A 3 -8.74 20.31 13.64
N ALA A 4 -8.79 19.12 13.05
CA ALA A 4 -8.40 17.89 13.72
C ALA A 4 -6.87 17.86 13.85
N PRO A 5 -6.29 17.60 15.04
CA PRO A 5 -4.85 17.63 15.21
C PRO A 5 -4.25 16.24 14.89
N PHE A 6 -3.26 16.26 13.99
CA PHE A 6 -2.22 15.24 13.76
C PHE A 6 -2.69 13.86 13.31
N GLY A 7 -2.62 13.63 11.99
CA GLY A 7 -2.59 12.30 11.40
C GLY A 7 -1.53 11.43 12.07
N ARG A 8 -1.86 10.15 12.26
CA ARG A 8 -1.01 9.11 12.83
C ARG A 8 0.44 9.26 12.34
N PRO A 9 1.47 9.06 13.19
CA PRO A 9 2.85 9.09 12.74
C PRO A 9 3.00 8.18 11.52
N ALA A 10 3.57 8.71 10.44
CA ALA A 10 3.83 7.95 9.23
C ALA A 10 4.57 6.68 9.64
N ARG A 11 3.95 5.52 9.43
CA ARG A 11 4.54 4.24 9.81
C ARG A 11 5.92 4.16 9.13
N ARG A 12 6.99 3.91 9.90
CA ARG A 12 8.37 3.80 9.35
C ARG A 12 8.52 2.64 8.36
N HIS A 13 7.59 1.70 8.44
CA HIS A 13 7.46 0.55 7.57
C HIS A 13 5.99 0.25 7.29
N VAL A 14 5.71 -0.54 6.26
CA VAL A 14 4.36 -1.00 5.93
C VAL A 14 4.40 -2.47 5.54
N THR A 15 3.42 -3.25 6.02
CA THR A 15 3.24 -4.62 5.52
C THR A 15 2.65 -4.56 4.12
N VAL A 16 3.36 -5.14 3.17
CA VAL A 16 2.98 -5.21 1.77
C VAL A 16 2.85 -6.65 1.31
N TYR A 17 2.15 -6.79 0.19
CA TYR A 17 1.83 -8.03 -0.49
C TYR A 17 2.00 -7.82 -1.98
N ASP A 18 2.17 -8.89 -2.73
CA ASP A 18 2.10 -8.86 -4.18
C ASP A 18 0.74 -9.37 -4.66
N THR A 19 0.18 -8.71 -5.67
CA THR A 19 -1.04 -9.11 -6.37
C THR A 19 -0.84 -8.99 -7.88
N PRO A 20 -1.36 -9.90 -8.72
CA PRO A 20 -1.23 -9.78 -10.17
C PRO A 20 -1.78 -8.45 -10.69
N SER A 21 -1.05 -7.77 -11.57
CA SER A 21 -1.49 -6.51 -12.18
C SER A 21 -2.38 -6.70 -13.40
N GLN A 22 -2.50 -7.95 -13.91
CA GLN A 22 -3.11 -8.29 -15.20
C GLN A 22 -2.44 -7.65 -16.44
N LEU A 23 -1.30 -6.97 -16.25
CA LEU A 23 -0.51 -6.32 -17.31
C LEU A 23 0.86 -7.01 -17.50
N GLY A 24 0.97 -8.27 -17.11
CA GLY A 24 2.22 -9.03 -17.18
C GLY A 24 3.18 -8.83 -16.00
N GLY A 25 2.69 -8.33 -14.86
CA GLY A 25 3.48 -8.14 -13.63
C GLY A 25 2.66 -8.27 -12.35
N SER A 26 3.23 -7.80 -11.24
CA SER A 26 2.55 -7.70 -9.95
C SER A 26 2.60 -6.27 -9.41
N PHE A 27 1.57 -5.89 -8.67
CA PHE A 27 1.60 -4.70 -7.83
C PHE A 27 2.05 -5.09 -6.43
N THR A 28 2.93 -4.29 -5.84
CA THR A 28 3.15 -4.29 -4.39
C THR A 28 2.07 -3.43 -3.75
N VAL A 29 1.32 -3.99 -2.80
CA VAL A 29 0.15 -3.34 -2.21
C VAL A 29 0.12 -3.50 -0.70
N SER A 30 -0.50 -2.56 0.02
CA SER A 30 -0.86 -2.74 1.43
C SER A 30 -2.38 -2.73 1.60
N ILE A 31 -2.90 -3.54 2.53
CA ILE A 31 -4.31 -3.43 2.92
C ILE A 31 -4.54 -2.12 3.66
N VAL A 32 -5.52 -1.35 3.18
CA VAL A 32 -6.01 -0.14 3.84
C VAL A 32 -7.30 -0.39 4.61
N GLU A 33 -8.11 -1.37 4.17
CA GLU A 33 -9.37 -1.74 4.82
C GLU A 33 -9.70 -3.22 4.57
N THR A 34 -10.25 -3.89 5.59
CA THR A 34 -10.83 -5.24 5.47
C THR A 34 -12.34 -5.09 5.34
N LEU A 35 -12.92 -5.71 4.31
CA LEU A 35 -14.34 -5.64 4.00
C LEU A 35 -15.04 -6.93 4.43
N ALA A 36 -16.37 -6.99 4.28
CA ALA A 36 -17.13 -8.19 4.61
C ALA A 36 -16.66 -9.41 3.78
N GLY A 37 -16.67 -10.59 4.40
CA GLY A 37 -16.17 -11.81 3.78
C GLY A 37 -14.64 -11.82 3.71
N ASN A 38 -14.10 -12.10 2.51
CA ASN A 38 -12.66 -12.21 2.25
C ASN A 38 -12.11 -11.03 1.43
N ALA A 39 -12.94 -10.03 1.16
CA ALA A 39 -12.57 -8.86 0.37
C ALA A 39 -11.76 -7.85 1.19
N VAL A 40 -10.79 -7.21 0.54
CA VAL A 40 -9.92 -6.19 1.12
C VAL A 40 -9.74 -5.05 0.13
N GLN A 41 -9.69 -3.82 0.63
CA GLN A 41 -9.24 -2.67 -0.14
C GLN A 41 -7.74 -2.51 0.04
N VAL A 42 -7.03 -2.37 -1.07
CA VAL A 42 -5.57 -2.27 -1.09
C VAL A 42 -5.12 -0.95 -1.73
N ARG A 43 -3.94 -0.47 -1.33
CA ARG A 43 -3.22 0.68 -1.91
C ARG A 43 -1.95 0.19 -2.60
N VAL A 44 -1.74 0.58 -3.85
CA VAL A 44 -0.51 0.31 -4.60
C VAL A 44 0.64 1.18 -4.10
N TRP A 45 1.81 0.55 -3.96
CA TRP A 45 3.10 1.18 -3.67
C TRP A 45 3.96 1.13 -4.93
N TYR A 46 4.14 2.30 -5.56
CA TYR A 46 4.98 2.44 -6.73
C TYR A 46 5.92 3.64 -6.55
N GLY A 47 7.22 3.38 -6.46
CA GLY A 47 8.16 4.39 -6.00
C GLY A 47 9.35 3.76 -5.31
N ARG A 48 10.07 4.57 -4.55
CA ARG A 48 11.24 4.13 -3.79
C ARG A 48 11.31 4.78 -2.41
N ALA A 49 11.85 4.04 -1.45
CA ALA A 49 12.23 4.60 -0.15
C ALA A 49 13.50 5.46 -0.29
N THR A 50 13.46 6.68 0.24
CA THR A 50 14.59 7.62 0.29
C THR A 50 14.90 8.00 1.75
N ALA A 51 15.99 8.73 1.99
CA ALA A 51 16.28 9.26 3.32
C ALA A 51 15.21 10.27 3.79
N GLN A 52 14.47 10.87 2.86
CA GLN A 52 13.40 11.84 3.12
C GLN A 52 12.01 11.19 3.18
N GLY A 53 11.90 9.89 2.86
CA GLY A 53 10.66 9.12 2.85
C GLY A 53 10.33 8.47 1.53
N TRP A 54 9.08 8.05 1.38
CA TRP A 54 8.60 7.40 0.17
C TRP A 54 8.49 8.42 -0.98
N GLU A 55 9.29 8.24 -2.02
CA GLU A 55 9.20 9.00 -3.26
C GLU A 55 8.30 8.22 -4.23
N ALA A 56 7.05 8.69 -4.35
CA ALA A 56 6.06 8.12 -5.25
C ALA A 56 6.48 8.31 -6.73
N TRP A 57 6.42 7.24 -7.50
CA TRP A 57 6.46 7.31 -8.96
C TRP A 57 5.03 7.46 -9.49
N LYS A 58 4.89 8.15 -10.62
CA LYS A 58 3.60 8.62 -11.19
C LYS A 58 2.54 7.52 -11.34
N ASP A 59 1.31 7.98 -11.59
CA ASP A 59 0.06 7.30 -12.00
C ASP A 59 -0.44 6.13 -11.16
N TRP A 60 0.44 5.32 -10.58
CA TRP A 60 0.09 4.08 -9.89
C TRP A 60 0.25 4.16 -8.37
N ASP A 61 1.17 4.98 -7.85
CA ASP A 61 1.30 5.10 -6.38
C ASP A 61 0.04 5.68 -5.76
N GLY A 62 -0.46 5.03 -4.72
CA GLY A 62 -1.68 5.46 -4.05
C GLY A 62 -2.97 5.01 -4.75
N TYR A 63 -2.91 4.41 -5.93
CA TYR A 63 -4.09 3.80 -6.55
C TYR A 63 -4.68 2.74 -5.62
N THR A 64 -6.00 2.77 -5.43
CA THR A 64 -6.71 1.81 -4.59
C THR A 64 -7.73 1.01 -5.37
N PHE A 65 -7.81 -0.28 -5.07
CA PHE A 65 -8.81 -1.18 -5.62
C PHE A 65 -9.18 -2.28 -4.61
N GLN A 66 -10.27 -2.98 -4.88
CA GLN A 66 -10.72 -4.12 -4.08
C GLN A 66 -10.20 -5.43 -4.68
N THR A 67 -9.78 -6.34 -3.81
CA THR A 67 -9.37 -7.69 -4.19
C THR A 67 -9.67 -8.65 -3.04
N ASP A 68 -9.50 -9.94 -3.27
CA ASP A 68 -9.61 -10.95 -2.23
C ASP A 68 -8.31 -11.09 -1.46
N ARG A 69 -8.40 -11.24 -0.13
CA ARG A 69 -7.24 -11.47 0.74
C ARG A 69 -6.44 -12.71 0.31
N ILE A 70 -7.09 -13.72 -0.25
CA ILE A 70 -6.43 -14.95 -0.74
C ILE A 70 -5.62 -14.74 -2.02
N ALA A 71 -5.86 -13.67 -2.77
CA ALA A 71 -5.09 -13.32 -3.96
C ALA A 71 -3.78 -12.60 -3.62
N LEU A 72 -3.64 -12.15 -2.36
CA LEU A 72 -2.43 -11.50 -1.87
C LEU A 72 -1.36 -12.53 -1.51
N THR A 73 -0.16 -12.31 -2.02
CA THR A 73 0.98 -13.21 -1.83
C THR A 73 2.20 -12.45 -1.30
N ASN A 74 3.27 -13.17 -0.95
CA ASN A 74 4.57 -12.58 -0.59
C ASN A 74 4.47 -11.46 0.47
N GLU A 75 3.83 -11.79 1.61
CA GLU A 75 3.74 -10.88 2.75
C GLU A 75 5.14 -10.51 3.24
N ARG A 76 5.44 -9.21 3.23
CA ARG A 76 6.73 -8.69 3.68
C ARG A 76 6.60 -7.29 4.25
N VAL A 77 7.56 -6.91 5.07
CA VAL A 77 7.65 -5.54 5.61
C VAL A 77 8.50 -4.70 4.67
N MET A 78 7.92 -3.61 4.14
CA MET A 78 8.62 -2.64 3.31
C MET A 78 8.99 -1.41 4.14
N PRO A 79 10.28 -1.05 4.27
CA PRO A 79 10.68 0.20 4.90
C PRO A 79 10.30 1.38 3.99
N LEU A 80 9.77 2.45 4.56
CA LEU A 80 9.43 3.68 3.80
C LEU A 80 10.55 4.73 3.82
N PHE A 81 11.62 4.46 4.57
CA PHE A 81 12.82 5.27 4.69
C PHE A 81 14.04 4.34 4.65
N LYS A 82 15.17 4.83 4.15
CA LYS A 82 16.44 4.08 4.16
C LYS A 82 17.08 4.06 5.55
#